data_AF-A0A7S3WIM2-F1
#
_entry.id   AF-A0A7S3WIM2-F1
#
_cell.length_a   1.000
_cell.length_b   1.000
_cell.length_c   1.000
_cell.angle_alpha   90.00
_cell.angle_beta   90.00
_cell.angle_gamma   90.00
#
_symmetry.space_group_name_H-M   'P 1'
#
loop_
_entity.id
_entity.type
_entity.pdbx_description
1 polymer ?
#
loop_
_entity_poly.entity_id
_entity_poly.type
_entity_poly.pdbx_seq_one_letter_code
_entity_poly.pdbx_strand_id
1 'polypeptide(L)'
;AQPYMACSSESEEGICKGQDWSCTPTNIARTCSTFPPQGFCAGLNSYPNITISEYGSISGADAMMKEIYNRGPISCGIDANPLRTYTEGIVITKGEEVDHVISVVGWGTDAEKGKYWIVRNSWGEYWGEMGYTRVQFGALLVEDQCSWAVVDKFTTLEGGSMHCYEDGTNCKVAPKPSPSPAPGPAPSCADKETFCADTSIFKPDADCKIIAKDCLKTCGCCGANPPDYCNGGGSAVKKEIVV
;
A
#
# COMPACT_ATOMS: atom_id res chain seq x y z
N ALA A 1 8.31 23.33 -4.58
CA ALA A 1 8.12 21.93 -5.01
C ALA A 1 6.63 21.70 -5.16
N GLN A 2 6.16 21.11 -6.26
CA GLN A 2 4.76 20.67 -6.35
C GLN A 2 4.69 19.31 -5.65
N PRO A 3 4.09 19.19 -4.45
CA PRO A 3 3.88 17.88 -3.87
C PRO A 3 3.03 17.06 -4.84
N TYR A 4 3.32 15.78 -4.98
CA TYR A 4 2.35 14.86 -5.55
C TYR A 4 1.08 14.97 -4.71
N MET A 5 0.03 15.58 -5.28
CA MET A 5 -1.26 15.72 -4.61
C MET A 5 -2.01 14.41 -4.79
N ALA A 6 -2.16 13.66 -3.71
CA ALA A 6 -2.94 12.43 -3.66
C ALA A 6 -4.31 12.72 -3.02
N CYS A 7 -5.06 13.64 -3.63
CA CYS A 7 -6.44 13.93 -3.23
C CYS A 7 -7.40 13.15 -4.12
N SER A 8 -8.55 12.83 -3.55
CA SER A 8 -9.63 12.16 -4.27
C SER A 8 -10.95 12.93 -4.10
N SER A 9 -11.97 12.56 -4.88
CA SER A 9 -13.28 13.25 -4.90
C SER A 9 -13.98 13.30 -3.56
N GLU A 10 -13.53 12.51 -2.60
CA GLU A 10 -14.17 12.34 -1.30
C GLU A 10 -13.27 12.87 -0.16
N SER A 11 -12.10 13.42 -0.53
CA SER A 11 -11.12 14.01 0.37
C SER A 11 -11.58 15.40 0.80
N GLU A 12 -12.07 15.52 2.03
CA GLU A 12 -12.43 16.82 2.62
C GLU A 12 -11.27 17.51 3.37
N GLU A 13 -10.11 16.85 3.46
CA GLU A 13 -8.99 17.31 4.28
C GLU A 13 -8.06 18.31 3.57
N GLY A 14 -7.62 19.31 4.33
CA GLY A 14 -6.53 20.22 3.94
C GLY A 14 -6.68 20.84 2.54
N ILE A 15 -5.65 20.64 1.72
CA ILE A 15 -5.56 21.19 0.36
C ILE A 15 -6.50 20.51 -0.66
N CYS A 16 -7.14 19.39 -0.30
CA CYS A 16 -8.06 18.68 -1.17
C CYS A 16 -9.44 19.37 -1.26
N LYS A 17 -9.77 20.21 -0.28
CA LYS A 17 -11.07 20.87 -0.23
C LYS A 17 -11.25 21.90 -1.35
N GLY A 18 -12.31 21.75 -2.15
CA GLY A 18 -12.74 22.74 -3.15
C GLY A 18 -12.04 22.65 -4.51
N GLN A 19 -11.41 21.51 -4.82
CA GLN A 19 -10.85 21.20 -6.14
C GLN A 19 -11.64 20.08 -6.82
N ASP A 20 -11.59 20.02 -8.15
CA ASP A 20 -12.19 18.94 -8.94
C ASP A 20 -11.23 17.76 -9.01
N TRP A 21 -11.53 16.72 -8.22
CA TRP A 21 -10.80 15.45 -8.21
C TRP A 21 -11.52 14.36 -8.98
N SER A 22 -12.36 14.72 -9.95
CA SER A 22 -12.99 13.74 -10.81
C SER A 22 -11.93 12.81 -11.42
N CYS A 23 -12.23 11.51 -11.33
CA CYS A 23 -11.41 10.41 -11.83
C CYS A 23 -11.40 10.43 -13.38
N THR A 24 -10.69 11.39 -13.96
CA THR A 24 -10.39 11.43 -15.39
C THR A 24 -9.14 10.60 -15.68
N PRO A 25 -8.97 10.02 -16.89
CA PRO A 25 -7.74 9.32 -17.24
C PRO A 25 -6.48 10.15 -16.96
N THR A 26 -6.53 11.47 -17.18
CA THR A 26 -5.43 12.40 -16.89
C THR A 26 -5.09 12.50 -15.40
N ASN A 27 -6.06 12.36 -14.50
CA ASN A 27 -5.87 12.46 -13.05
C ASN A 27 -5.58 11.10 -12.39
N ILE A 28 -5.99 9.99 -13.01
CA ILE A 28 -5.75 8.64 -12.48
C ILE A 28 -4.36 8.13 -12.88
N ALA A 29 -4.03 8.19 -14.17
CA ALA A 29 -2.77 7.67 -14.69
C ALA A 29 -2.39 8.43 -15.96
N ARG A 30 -1.28 9.17 -15.93
CA ARG A 30 -0.83 9.96 -17.09
C ARG A 30 0.64 9.76 -17.39
N THR A 31 0.99 9.97 -18.66
CA THR A 31 2.35 10.19 -19.12
C THR A 31 2.50 11.66 -19.54
N CYS A 32 3.69 12.23 -19.41
CA CYS A 32 3.99 13.60 -19.82
C CYS A 32 5.33 13.64 -20.55
N SER A 33 5.41 14.42 -21.64
CA SER A 33 6.66 14.59 -22.39
C SER A 33 7.69 15.44 -21.64
N THR A 34 7.25 16.57 -21.08
CA THR A 34 8.02 17.37 -20.13
C THR A 34 7.07 18.10 -19.18
N PHE A 35 7.60 18.87 -18.23
CA PHE A 35 6.77 19.63 -17.30
C PHE A 35 5.97 20.71 -18.05
N PRO A 36 4.64 20.84 -17.82
CA PRO A 36 3.89 21.99 -18.32
C PRO A 36 4.50 23.31 -17.84
N PRO A 37 4.46 24.40 -18.63
CA PRO A 37 3.71 24.55 -19.88
C PRO A 37 4.45 24.10 -21.16
N GLN A 38 5.71 23.69 -21.07
CA GLN A 38 6.51 23.32 -22.27
C GLN A 38 6.19 21.91 -22.78
N GLY A 39 5.60 21.07 -21.94
CA GLY A 39 5.19 19.71 -22.28
C GLY A 39 3.68 19.53 -22.35
N PHE A 40 3.27 18.36 -22.85
CA PHE A 40 1.89 17.91 -22.79
C PHE A 40 1.82 16.63 -21.96
N CYS A 41 0.65 16.38 -21.38
CA CYS A 41 0.35 15.14 -20.68
C CYS A 41 -0.82 14.42 -21.36
N ALA A 42 -0.77 13.11 -21.42
CA ALA A 42 -1.82 12.25 -21.92
C ALA A 42 -2.28 11.26 -20.84
N GLY A 43 -3.59 11.16 -20.63
CA GLY A 43 -4.18 10.13 -19.77
C GLY A 43 -4.05 8.73 -20.38
N LEU A 44 -3.87 7.74 -19.53
CA LEU A 44 -3.70 6.33 -19.86
C LEU A 44 -4.99 5.56 -19.52
N ASN A 45 -5.38 4.64 -20.40
CA ASN A 45 -6.55 3.78 -20.20
C ASN A 45 -6.19 2.37 -19.74
N SER A 46 -4.93 1.99 -19.84
CA SER A 46 -4.39 0.69 -19.42
C SER A 46 -3.11 0.94 -18.62
N TYR A 47 -3.07 0.43 -17.40
CA TYR A 47 -1.95 0.58 -16.48
C TYR A 47 -2.02 -0.52 -15.40
N PRO A 48 -0.87 -0.95 -14.84
CA PRO A 48 -0.84 -1.68 -13.59
C PRO A 48 -1.56 -0.88 -12.51
N ASN A 49 -2.47 -1.52 -11.79
CA ASN A 49 -3.22 -0.91 -10.71
C ASN A 49 -2.85 -1.60 -9.40
N ILE A 50 -2.61 -0.79 -8.37
CA ILE A 50 -2.38 -1.24 -7.01
C ILE A 50 -3.52 -0.71 -6.18
N THR A 51 -4.18 -1.60 -5.45
CA THR A 51 -5.24 -1.24 -4.50
C THR A 51 -4.75 -1.49 -3.08
N ILE A 52 -5.27 -0.70 -2.14
CA ILE A 52 -5.05 -0.89 -0.72
C ILE A 52 -6.36 -1.37 -0.09
N SER A 53 -6.28 -2.34 0.82
CA SER A 53 -7.44 -2.83 1.59
C SER A 53 -7.68 -1.99 2.83
N GLU A 54 -6.61 -1.55 3.48
CA GLU A 54 -6.62 -0.85 4.75
C GLU A 54 -5.51 0.20 4.78
N TYR A 55 -5.74 1.28 5.52
CA TYR A 55 -4.74 2.30 5.82
C TYR A 55 -5.09 2.97 7.15
N GLY A 56 -4.12 3.66 7.73
CA GLY A 56 -4.37 4.46 8.92
C GLY A 56 -3.11 5.09 9.47
N SER A 57 -3.27 5.80 10.57
CA SER A 57 -2.15 6.35 11.34
C SER A 57 -1.62 5.32 12.35
N ILE A 58 -0.36 5.46 12.71
CA ILE A 58 0.29 4.64 13.74
C ILE A 58 1.22 5.51 14.56
N SER A 59 1.33 5.21 15.85
CA SER A 59 2.20 5.92 16.78
C SER A 59 2.83 4.96 17.78
N GLY A 60 4.02 5.33 18.26
CA GLY A 60 4.81 4.54 19.19
C GLY A 60 5.67 3.47 18.50
N ALA A 61 6.94 3.43 18.88
CA ALA A 61 7.94 2.57 18.26
C ALA A 61 7.55 1.08 18.24
N ASP A 62 6.95 0.55 19.31
CA ASP A 62 6.55 -0.86 19.38
C ASP A 62 5.42 -1.20 18.38
N ALA A 63 4.49 -0.28 18.14
CA ALA A 63 3.44 -0.46 17.15
C ALA A 63 4.02 -0.38 15.74
N MET A 64 4.86 0.62 15.47
CA MET A 64 5.57 0.77 14.19
C MET A 64 6.38 -0.48 13.82
N MET A 65 7.16 -1.03 14.77
CA MET A 65 7.92 -2.26 14.52
C MET A 65 7.01 -3.44 14.17
N LYS A 66 5.88 -3.60 14.87
CA LYS A 66 4.89 -4.67 14.57
C LYS A 66 4.26 -4.49 13.20
N GLU A 67 3.94 -3.26 12.82
CA GLU A 67 3.38 -2.95 11.51
C GLU A 67 4.36 -3.29 10.41
N ILE A 68 5.60 -2.81 10.54
CA ILE A 68 6.66 -3.05 9.57
C ILE A 68 6.93 -4.56 9.41
N TYR A 69 6.97 -5.30 10.53
CA TYR A 69 7.19 -6.74 10.50
C TYR A 69 6.10 -7.51 9.76
N ASN A 70 4.83 -7.18 10.03
CA ASN A 70 3.70 -7.97 9.55
C ASN A 70 3.24 -7.53 8.16
N ARG A 71 3.33 -6.24 7.84
CA ARG A 71 2.64 -5.62 6.70
C ARG A 71 3.54 -4.73 5.85
N GLY A 72 4.82 -4.60 6.20
CA GLY A 72 5.83 -3.91 5.40
C GLY A 72 5.98 -2.42 5.72
N PRO A 73 6.76 -1.70 4.90
CA PRO A 73 7.20 -0.34 5.22
C PRO A 73 6.06 0.65 5.49
N ILE A 74 6.30 1.59 6.40
CA ILE A 74 5.37 2.67 6.74
C ILE A 74 5.91 4.02 6.25
N SER A 75 5.02 4.99 6.07
CA SER A 75 5.35 6.37 5.74
C SER A 75 5.40 7.20 7.01
N CYS A 76 6.47 7.94 7.26
CA CYS A 76 6.58 8.80 8.44
C CYS A 76 7.13 10.18 8.06
N GLY A 77 6.73 11.18 8.83
CA GLY A 77 7.38 12.48 8.81
C GLY A 77 8.74 12.44 9.51
N ILE A 78 9.64 13.35 9.12
CA ILE A 78 10.96 13.51 9.72
C ILE A 78 11.43 14.97 9.62
N ASP A 79 12.24 15.42 10.58
CA ASP A 79 13.06 16.64 10.42
C ASP A 79 14.26 16.34 9.51
N ALA A 80 14.22 16.84 8.28
CA ALA A 80 15.25 16.58 7.27
C ALA A 80 16.38 17.60 7.27
N ASN A 81 16.31 18.70 8.03
CA ASN A 81 17.38 19.70 8.02
C ASN A 81 18.72 19.14 8.49
N PRO A 82 18.79 18.35 9.59
CA PRO A 82 20.02 17.68 10.00
C PRO A 82 20.55 16.65 8.98
N LEU A 83 19.70 16.19 8.06
CA LEU A 83 20.02 15.15 7.09
C LEU A 83 20.67 15.66 5.79
N ARG A 84 20.70 16.99 5.56
CA ARG A 84 21.26 17.58 4.33
C ARG A 84 22.73 17.21 4.09
N THR A 85 23.50 17.04 5.16
CA THR A 85 24.93 16.69 5.10
C THR A 85 25.22 15.26 5.57
N TYR A 86 24.19 14.43 5.75
CA TYR A 86 24.36 13.05 6.18
C TYR A 86 25.06 12.21 5.09
N THR A 87 26.03 11.41 5.53
CA THR A 87 26.75 10.44 4.68
C THR A 87 26.63 9.02 5.21
N GLU A 88 26.84 8.81 6.50
CA GLU A 88 26.80 7.49 7.13
C GLU A 88 26.59 7.56 8.65
N GLY A 89 26.27 6.41 9.25
CA GLY A 89 26.17 6.24 10.70
C GLY A 89 24.75 6.40 11.25
N ILE A 90 24.62 6.30 12.57
CA ILE A 90 23.32 6.48 13.25
C ILE A 90 23.21 7.94 13.70
N VAL A 91 22.19 8.63 13.19
CA VAL A 91 21.83 10.00 13.56
C VAL A 91 21.13 9.99 14.91
N ILE A 92 21.65 10.78 15.85
CA ILE A 92 21.16 10.89 17.23
C ILE A 92 20.63 12.29 17.55
N THR A 93 20.64 13.18 16.58
CA THR A 93 20.23 14.59 16.76
C THR A 93 18.74 14.67 17.02
N LYS A 94 18.35 15.47 18.02
CA LYS A 94 16.95 15.79 18.29
C LYS A 94 16.40 16.63 17.13
N GLY A 95 15.19 16.32 16.67
CA GLY A 95 14.51 17.15 15.67
C GLY A 95 13.85 18.38 16.29
N GLU A 96 13.63 19.40 15.46
CA GLU A 96 12.98 20.65 15.81
C GLU A 96 11.60 20.77 15.17
N GLU A 97 11.49 20.46 13.88
CA GLU A 97 10.26 20.56 13.10
C GLU A 97 10.24 19.48 12.03
N VAL A 98 9.09 18.82 11.86
CA VAL A 98 8.92 17.89 10.75
C VAL A 98 8.65 18.65 9.45
N ASP A 99 9.57 18.54 8.50
CA ASP A 99 9.52 19.25 7.21
C ASP A 99 9.58 18.33 5.98
N HIS A 100 9.69 17.02 6.18
CA HIS A 100 9.84 16.03 5.11
C HIS A 100 9.14 14.70 5.42
N VAL A 101 8.94 13.88 4.40
CA VAL A 101 8.32 12.54 4.50
C VAL A 101 9.27 11.47 3.97
N ILE A 102 9.39 10.37 4.70
CA ILE A 102 10.26 9.24 4.42
C ILE A 102 9.51 7.91 4.53
N SER A 103 10.16 6.83 4.12
CA SER A 103 9.67 5.46 4.37
C SER A 103 10.53 4.76 5.41
N VAL A 104 9.92 4.32 6.50
CA VAL A 104 10.60 3.48 7.51
C VAL A 104 10.43 2.02 7.09
N VAL A 105 11.54 1.37 6.76
CA VAL A 105 11.55 0.02 6.17
C VAL A 105 11.96 -1.07 7.16
N GLY A 106 12.41 -0.68 8.36
CA GLY A 106 12.90 -1.61 9.36
C GLY A 106 13.52 -0.90 10.55
N TRP A 107 14.12 -1.69 11.44
CA TRP A 107 14.86 -1.20 12.59
C TRP A 107 16.05 -2.12 12.87
N GLY A 108 17.00 -1.62 13.65
CA GLY A 108 18.17 -2.37 14.11
C GLY A 108 18.51 -2.02 15.55
N THR A 109 19.59 -2.62 16.04
CA THR A 109 20.15 -2.32 17.36
C THR A 109 21.66 -2.16 17.23
N ASP A 110 22.17 -1.14 17.88
CA ASP A 110 23.58 -0.83 18.02
C ASP A 110 23.98 -0.96 19.49
N ALA A 111 25.21 -1.42 19.75
CA ALA A 111 25.67 -1.67 21.11
C ALA A 111 25.84 -0.39 21.94
N GLU A 112 26.18 0.73 21.30
CA GLU A 112 26.45 2.01 21.96
C GLU A 112 25.26 2.96 21.83
N LYS A 113 24.66 3.01 20.64
CA LYS A 113 23.61 3.98 20.31
C LYS A 113 22.19 3.42 20.48
N GLY A 114 22.05 2.14 20.81
CA GLY A 114 20.75 1.50 21.05
C GLY A 114 19.96 1.26 19.76
N LYS A 115 18.63 1.31 19.86
CA LYS A 115 17.73 1.02 18.71
C LYS A 115 17.69 2.18 17.72
N TYR A 116 17.62 1.84 16.44
CA TYR A 116 17.52 2.79 15.34
C TYR A 116 16.56 2.31 14.25
N TRP A 117 15.92 3.25 13.57
CA TRP A 117 15.13 3.05 12.36
C TRP A 117 16.03 2.97 11.13
N ILE A 118 15.65 2.11 10.18
CA ILE A 118 16.22 2.09 8.83
C ILE A 118 15.25 2.87 7.94
N VAL A 119 15.71 3.99 7.41
CA VAL A 119 14.88 4.98 6.72
C VAL A 119 15.32 5.09 5.28
N ARG A 120 14.39 4.87 4.34
CA ARG A 120 14.56 5.12 2.91
C ARG A 120 14.17 6.55 2.59
N ASN A 121 15.06 7.27 1.90
CA ASN A 121 14.80 8.63 1.42
C ASN A 121 14.60 8.66 -0.11
N SER A 122 14.16 9.82 -0.63
CA SER A 122 13.88 10.07 -2.04
C SER A 122 14.86 11.04 -2.69
N TRP A 123 16.08 11.17 -2.16
CA TRP A 123 17.13 12.09 -2.66
C TRP A 123 18.16 11.39 -3.56
N GLY A 124 17.86 10.17 -3.99
CA GLY A 124 18.73 9.35 -4.82
C GLY A 124 19.76 8.56 -4.02
N GLU A 125 20.38 7.60 -4.70
CA GLU A 125 21.33 6.65 -4.12
C GLU A 125 22.65 7.31 -3.68
N TYR A 126 23.04 8.43 -4.30
CA TYR A 126 24.26 9.17 -3.97
C TYR A 126 24.24 9.82 -2.58
N TRP A 127 23.05 9.95 -1.97
CA TRP A 127 22.90 10.54 -0.65
C TRP A 127 22.88 9.45 0.43
N GLY A 128 23.58 9.69 1.54
CA GLY A 128 23.59 8.78 2.67
C GLY A 128 24.15 7.39 2.33
N GLU A 129 23.55 6.38 2.94
CA GLU A 129 23.93 4.98 2.79
C GLU A 129 23.12 4.38 1.64
N MET A 130 23.51 4.68 0.39
CA MET A 130 22.81 4.21 -0.82
C MET A 130 21.33 4.68 -0.88
N GLY A 131 21.07 5.92 -0.48
CA GLY A 131 19.72 6.49 -0.38
C GLY A 131 19.01 6.23 0.96
N TYR A 132 19.69 5.61 1.93
CA TYR A 132 19.16 5.32 3.26
C TYR A 132 19.87 6.11 4.35
N THR A 133 19.21 6.23 5.50
CA THR A 133 19.80 6.73 6.75
C THR A 133 19.36 5.87 7.92
N ARG A 134 20.18 5.84 8.97
CA ARG A 134 19.85 5.19 10.24
C ARG A 134 19.60 6.25 11.29
N VAL A 135 18.43 6.24 11.91
CA VAL A 135 17.99 7.27 12.85
C VAL A 135 17.67 6.64 14.19
N GLN A 136 18.30 7.11 15.26
CA GLN A 136 18.03 6.60 16.61
C GLN A 136 16.55 6.77 16.98
N PHE A 137 16.01 5.85 17.78
CA PHE A 137 14.65 5.99 18.30
C PHE A 137 14.50 7.33 19.06
N GLY A 138 13.41 8.05 18.81
CA GLY A 138 13.14 9.39 19.32
C GLY A 138 13.97 10.54 18.70
N ALA A 139 14.89 10.26 17.77
CA ALA A 139 15.61 11.28 17.03
C ALA A 139 14.81 11.77 15.80
N LEU A 140 15.07 13.01 15.39
CA LEU A 140 14.47 13.65 14.20
C LEU A 140 12.93 13.57 14.08
N LEU A 141 12.22 13.33 15.18
CA LEU A 141 10.75 13.26 15.22
C LEU A 141 10.14 12.19 14.30
N VAL A 142 10.89 11.13 13.98
CA VAL A 142 10.44 10.06 13.06
C VAL A 142 9.14 9.40 13.53
N GLU A 143 8.93 9.32 14.85
CA GLU A 143 7.82 8.59 15.47
C GLU A 143 6.56 9.45 15.65
N ASP A 144 6.61 10.75 15.32
CA ASP A 144 5.55 11.72 15.64
C ASP A 144 4.33 11.59 14.72
N GLN A 145 4.57 11.39 13.42
CA GLN A 145 3.50 11.27 12.42
C GLN A 145 3.80 10.16 11.43
N CYS A 146 3.22 9.00 11.65
CA CYS A 146 3.36 7.83 10.78
C CYS A 146 2.02 7.32 10.29
N SER A 147 2.02 6.77 9.07
CA SER A 147 0.88 6.13 8.43
C SER A 147 1.29 4.83 7.74
N TRP A 148 0.38 3.88 7.72
CA TRP A 148 0.55 2.57 7.10
C TRP A 148 -0.56 2.31 6.07
N ALA A 149 -0.30 1.41 5.14
CA ALA A 149 -1.27 0.93 4.19
C ALA A 149 -0.98 -0.54 3.83
N VAL A 150 -2.05 -1.32 3.63
CA VAL A 150 -1.97 -2.73 3.29
C VAL A 150 -2.36 -2.90 1.83
N VAL A 151 -1.45 -3.45 1.04
CA VAL A 151 -1.70 -3.77 -0.37
C VAL A 151 -2.69 -4.93 -0.45
N ASP A 152 -3.74 -4.78 -1.28
CA ASP A 152 -4.71 -5.84 -1.58
C ASP A 152 -4.37 -6.52 -2.90
N LYS A 153 -4.73 -5.89 -4.02
CA LYS A 153 -4.50 -6.42 -5.36
C LYS A 153 -3.50 -5.57 -6.12
N PHE A 154 -2.60 -6.25 -6.81
CA PHE A 154 -1.72 -5.70 -7.81
C PHE A 154 -2.04 -6.35 -9.16
N THR A 155 -2.34 -5.55 -10.18
CA THR A 155 -2.44 -6.07 -11.55
C THR A 155 -1.09 -5.93 -12.25
N THR A 156 -0.57 -7.04 -12.76
CA THR A 156 0.51 -7.01 -13.77
C THR A 156 -0.13 -6.83 -15.15
N LEU A 157 0.53 -6.10 -16.04
CA LEU A 157 0.15 -6.14 -17.46
C LEU A 157 0.49 -7.54 -18.00
N GLU A 158 -0.48 -8.21 -18.63
CA GLU A 158 -0.21 -9.45 -19.38
C GLU A 158 0.85 -9.15 -20.45
N GLY A 159 2.03 -9.78 -20.34
CA GLY A 159 3.19 -9.50 -21.21
C GLY A 159 4.30 -8.64 -20.58
N GLY A 160 4.15 -8.21 -19.33
CA GLY A 160 5.16 -7.46 -18.59
C GLY A 160 4.97 -5.93 -18.65
N SER A 161 5.73 -5.20 -17.83
CA SER A 161 5.70 -3.73 -17.82
C SER A 161 6.20 -3.16 -19.15
N MET A 162 5.32 -2.53 -19.94
CA MET A 162 5.71 -1.81 -21.15
C MET A 162 5.87 -0.32 -20.85
N HIS A 163 6.91 0.31 -21.41
CA HIS A 163 7.09 1.76 -21.31
C HIS A 163 6.13 2.47 -22.26
N CYS A 164 5.34 3.41 -21.74
CA CYS A 164 4.54 4.29 -22.58
C CYS A 164 5.43 5.33 -23.25
N TYR A 165 5.15 5.61 -24.52
CA TYR A 165 5.67 6.78 -25.21
C TYR A 165 5.15 8.03 -24.49
N GLU A 166 5.90 9.12 -24.62
CA GLU A 166 5.54 10.42 -24.05
C GLU A 166 4.15 10.91 -24.54
N ASP A 167 3.74 10.50 -25.74
CA ASP A 167 2.43 10.79 -26.31
C ASP A 167 1.30 9.79 -25.94
N GLY A 168 1.66 8.77 -25.17
CA GLY A 168 0.79 7.68 -24.76
C GLY A 168 0.25 6.83 -25.91
N THR A 169 0.75 7.00 -27.14
CA THR A 169 0.17 6.33 -28.33
C THR A 169 0.27 4.82 -28.26
N ASN A 170 1.38 4.27 -27.76
CA ASN A 170 1.56 2.83 -27.58
C ASN A 170 0.83 2.25 -26.34
N CYS A 171 0.24 3.09 -25.48
CA CYS A 171 -0.51 2.68 -24.29
C CYS A 171 -2.02 2.93 -24.40
N LYS A 172 -2.49 3.43 -25.55
CA LYS A 172 -3.92 3.54 -25.88
C LYS A 172 -4.41 2.20 -26.43
N VAL A 173 -4.89 1.31 -25.56
CA VAL A 173 -5.58 0.09 -26.00
C VAL A 173 -7.04 0.43 -26.39
N ALA A 174 -7.52 -0.22 -27.46
CA ALA A 174 -8.86 -0.11 -28.06
C ALA A 174 -10.02 -0.19 -27.03
N PRO A 175 -11.23 0.33 -27.35
CA PRO A 175 -12.32 0.47 -26.38
C PRO A 175 -12.73 -0.85 -25.73
N LYS A 176 -13.14 -0.73 -24.45
CA LYS A 176 -13.60 -1.77 -23.53
C LYS A 176 -14.26 -2.97 -24.22
N PRO A 177 -13.82 -4.23 -24.00
CA PRO A 177 -14.54 -5.38 -24.49
C PRO A 177 -15.95 -5.43 -23.88
N SER A 178 -16.93 -5.79 -24.72
CA SER A 178 -18.34 -6.00 -24.31
C SER A 178 -18.45 -6.97 -23.12
N PRO A 179 -19.50 -6.84 -22.29
CA PRO A 179 -19.71 -7.76 -21.17
C PRO A 179 -19.79 -9.21 -21.69
N SER A 180 -18.93 -10.08 -21.15
CA SER A 180 -19.01 -11.52 -21.38
C SER A 180 -20.29 -12.10 -20.78
N PRO A 181 -20.87 -13.14 -21.39
CA PRO A 181 -22.07 -13.80 -20.89
C PRO A 181 -21.82 -14.47 -19.53
N ALA A 182 -22.89 -14.56 -18.73
CA ALA A 182 -22.88 -15.09 -17.38
C ALA A 182 -22.22 -16.49 -17.29
N PRO A 183 -21.45 -16.78 -16.22
CA PRO A 183 -20.88 -18.12 -16.02
C PRO A 183 -21.97 -19.17 -15.85
N GLY A 184 -21.82 -20.30 -16.55
CA GLY A 184 -22.57 -21.53 -16.29
C GLY A 184 -22.19 -22.18 -14.94
N PRO A 185 -22.84 -23.29 -14.55
CA PRO A 185 -22.71 -23.88 -13.22
C PRO A 185 -21.28 -24.37 -12.93
N ALA A 186 -20.75 -24.05 -11.76
CA ALA A 186 -19.38 -24.35 -11.34
C ALA A 186 -19.16 -25.84 -11.02
N PRO A 187 -18.14 -26.50 -11.61
CA PRO A 187 -17.56 -27.72 -11.08
C PRO A 187 -16.21 -27.41 -10.41
N SER A 188 -16.17 -27.25 -9.08
CA SER A 188 -14.94 -27.45 -8.24
C SER A 188 -15.10 -27.08 -6.75
N CYS A 189 -16.11 -27.59 -6.02
CA CYS A 189 -16.13 -27.42 -4.56
C CYS A 189 -15.17 -28.41 -3.88
N ALA A 190 -13.93 -27.99 -3.65
CA ALA A 190 -12.88 -28.76 -2.97
C ALA A 190 -12.08 -27.86 -2.01
N ASP A 191 -11.45 -28.47 -1.01
CA ASP A 191 -10.45 -27.79 -0.18
C ASP A 191 -9.23 -27.46 -1.05
N LYS A 192 -8.68 -26.24 -0.90
CA LYS A 192 -7.50 -25.77 -1.63
C LYS A 192 -6.21 -26.19 -0.95
N GLU A 193 -6.23 -26.31 0.37
CA GLU A 193 -5.06 -26.59 1.19
C GLU A 193 -5.08 -27.99 1.78
N THR A 194 -3.91 -28.61 1.88
CA THR A 194 -3.77 -30.00 2.34
C THR A 194 -3.98 -30.17 3.85
N PHE A 195 -3.78 -29.10 4.63
CA PHE A 195 -3.98 -29.11 6.07
C PHE A 195 -5.46 -29.09 6.49
N CYS A 196 -6.39 -28.86 5.56
CA CYS A 196 -7.82 -28.78 5.85
C CYS A 196 -8.39 -30.05 6.49
N ALA A 197 -7.77 -31.21 6.27
CA ALA A 197 -8.17 -32.48 6.86
C ALA A 197 -7.41 -32.83 8.17
N ASP A 198 -6.44 -32.02 8.59
CA ASP A 198 -5.58 -32.30 9.74
C ASP A 198 -6.18 -31.73 11.03
N THR A 199 -6.86 -32.60 11.78
CA THR A 199 -7.50 -32.24 13.05
C THR A 199 -6.53 -32.02 14.22
N SER A 200 -5.23 -32.23 14.02
CA SER A 200 -4.19 -31.93 15.02
C SER A 200 -3.73 -30.47 14.95
N ILE A 201 -3.91 -29.83 13.80
CA ILE A 201 -3.57 -28.43 13.53
C ILE A 201 -4.81 -27.54 13.52
N PHE A 202 -5.94 -28.09 13.05
CA PHE A 202 -7.17 -27.36 12.78
C PHE A 202 -8.36 -27.93 13.57
N LYS A 203 -9.17 -27.06 14.18
CA LYS A 203 -10.44 -27.43 14.81
C LYS A 203 -11.61 -26.87 14.00
N PRO A 204 -12.32 -27.70 13.22
CA PRO A 204 -13.42 -27.27 12.37
C PRO A 204 -14.47 -26.40 13.05
N ASP A 205 -14.81 -26.71 14.30
CA ASP A 205 -15.87 -26.01 15.05
C ASP A 205 -15.49 -24.58 15.46
N ALA A 206 -14.20 -24.24 15.50
CA ALA A 206 -13.71 -22.94 15.95
C ALA A 206 -13.12 -22.10 14.80
N ASP A 207 -12.40 -22.74 13.88
CA ASP A 207 -11.51 -22.05 12.96
C ASP A 207 -12.15 -21.77 11.60
N CYS A 208 -13.28 -22.42 11.28
CA CYS A 208 -13.96 -22.27 9.99
C CYS A 208 -14.45 -20.86 9.68
N LYS A 209 -14.60 -19.99 10.69
CA LYS A 209 -14.91 -18.56 10.46
C LYS A 209 -13.78 -17.79 9.77
N ILE A 210 -12.55 -18.30 9.87
CA ILE A 210 -11.34 -17.62 9.39
C ILE A 210 -10.86 -18.28 8.09
N ILE A 211 -10.96 -19.61 7.99
CA ILE A 211 -10.32 -20.38 6.90
C ILE A 211 -11.30 -20.98 5.88
N ALA A 212 -12.60 -20.66 5.94
CA ALA A 212 -13.64 -21.22 5.07
C ALA A 212 -13.40 -21.01 3.56
N LYS A 213 -12.55 -20.05 3.16
CA LYS A 213 -12.18 -19.82 1.75
C LYS A 213 -11.14 -20.79 1.21
N ASP A 214 -10.37 -21.40 2.12
CA ASP A 214 -9.29 -22.35 1.80
C ASP A 214 -9.73 -23.78 2.08
N CYS A 215 -10.58 -23.99 3.10
CA CYS A 215 -11.14 -25.29 3.48
C CYS A 215 -12.65 -25.40 3.20
N LEU A 216 -13.07 -25.13 1.96
CA LEU A 216 -14.48 -25.04 1.53
C LEU A 216 -15.31 -26.31 1.80
N LYS A 217 -14.74 -27.49 1.55
CA LYS A 217 -15.42 -28.77 1.77
C LYS A 217 -15.45 -29.10 3.25
N THR A 218 -14.32 -28.94 3.94
CA THR A 218 -14.22 -29.30 5.36
C THR A 218 -15.04 -28.36 6.26
N CYS A 219 -15.16 -27.08 5.91
CA CYS A 219 -15.98 -26.10 6.64
C CYS A 219 -17.47 -26.10 6.26
N GLY A 220 -17.93 -27.07 5.46
CA GLY A 220 -19.35 -27.23 5.11
C GLY A 220 -19.88 -26.19 4.12
N CYS A 221 -19.00 -25.44 3.45
CA CYS A 221 -19.37 -24.38 2.51
C CYS A 221 -19.86 -24.91 1.15
N CYS A 222 -19.80 -26.21 0.92
CA CYS A 222 -20.29 -26.87 -0.30
C CYS A 222 -21.78 -27.29 -0.27
N GLY A 223 -22.49 -27.03 0.83
CA GLY A 223 -23.91 -27.37 0.96
C GLY A 223 -24.84 -26.38 0.24
N ALA A 224 -26.07 -26.79 -0.07
CA ALA A 224 -27.08 -25.91 -0.66
C ALA A 224 -27.45 -24.70 0.23
N ASN A 225 -27.23 -24.84 1.55
CA ASN A 225 -27.36 -23.79 2.56
C ASN A 225 -26.07 -23.74 3.39
N PRO A 226 -25.00 -23.09 2.89
CA PRO A 226 -23.75 -23.00 3.63
C PRO A 226 -23.90 -22.05 4.84
N PRO A 227 -23.15 -22.27 5.92
CA PRO A 227 -23.11 -21.34 7.05
C PRO A 227 -22.66 -19.94 6.64
N ASP A 228 -23.13 -18.91 7.36
CA ASP A 228 -22.92 -17.48 6.98
C ASP A 228 -21.45 -17.09 6.80
N TYR A 229 -20.53 -17.72 7.54
CA TYR A 229 -19.10 -17.47 7.44
C TYR A 229 -18.50 -17.86 6.07
N CYS A 230 -19.17 -18.73 5.31
CA CYS A 230 -18.77 -19.12 3.95
C CYS A 230 -18.93 -17.99 2.93
N ASN A 231 -19.77 -16.99 3.23
CA ASN A 231 -20.02 -15.84 2.36
C ASN A 231 -19.13 -14.62 2.70
N GLY A 232 -18.15 -14.79 3.60
CA GLY A 232 -17.22 -13.72 3.99
C GLY A 232 -17.86 -12.62 4.85
N GLY A 233 -18.98 -12.90 5.53
CA GLY A 233 -19.73 -11.93 6.32
C GLY A 233 -19.46 -12.01 7.83
N GLY A 234 -18.32 -11.47 8.28
CA GLY A 234 -18.29 -10.82 9.59
C GLY A 234 -18.81 -9.40 9.39
N SER A 235 -19.90 -9.00 10.06
CA SER A 235 -20.53 -7.68 9.92
C SER A 235 -19.54 -6.53 10.15
N ALA A 236 -18.89 -6.06 9.10
CA ALA A 236 -18.48 -4.67 9.00
C ALA A 236 -19.63 -3.94 8.33
N VAL A 237 -20.33 -3.12 9.11
CA VAL A 237 -21.22 -2.09 8.59
C VAL A 237 -20.45 -1.38 7.48
N LYS A 238 -20.90 -1.52 6.22
CA LYS A 238 -20.41 -0.72 5.11
C LYS A 238 -20.64 0.73 5.47
N LYS A 239 -19.62 1.37 6.00
CA LYS A 239 -19.44 2.81 5.88
C LYS A 239 -18.56 2.98 4.67
N GLU A 240 -19.19 3.21 3.52
CA GLU A 240 -18.55 3.92 2.43
C GLU A 240 -18.09 5.26 3.00
N ILE A 241 -16.79 5.37 3.22
CA ILE A 241 -16.08 6.63 3.29
C ILE A 241 -14.93 6.41 2.33
N VAL A 242 -15.07 7.01 1.17
CA VAL A 242 -14.02 7.04 0.17
C VAL A 242 -13.10 8.18 0.58
N VAL A 243 -11.80 7.94 0.46
CA VAL A 243 -10.78 8.99 0.50
C VAL A 243 -10.93 9.81 -0.74
#